data_AF-A0A9D3LYH2-F1
#
_entry.id   AF-A0A9D3LYH2-F1
#
_cell.length_a   1.000
_cell.length_b   1.000
_cell.length_c   1.000
_cell.angle_alpha   90.00
_cell.angle_beta   90.00
_cell.angle_gamma   90.00
#
_symmetry.space_group_name_H-M   'P 1'
#
loop_
_entity.id
_entity.type
_entity.pdbx_description
1 polymer ?
#
loop_
_entity_poly.entity_id
_entity_poly.type
_entity_poly.pdbx_seq_one_letter_code
_entity_poly.pdbx_strand_id
1 'polypeptide(L)'
;MVLGGVASSTREIKHDAVHYGNHLKRLDGFDHRGIAQRLESYTKVLFVREPFQRLVSAFRDKFENPNTYYHPVFGKPIISKYRANASQAALRTGAGVTFKEFMQYLLDVHRPVGMDIHWEHVNQLCSPCLLDYDFIGKFETIEEEANFLLQRTGAPRNLTFPSFKDRHPQAERTSARITQQYFAQLNASERQRAYDFYYMDYLMFNYSKPFKDLY
;
A
#
# COMPACT_ATOMS: atom_id res chain seq x y z
N MET A 1 4.21 -4.91 18.99
CA MET A 1 3.53 -4.42 20.23
C MET A 1 2.96 -5.57 21.04
N VAL A 2 1.99 -6.37 20.54
CA VAL A 2 1.46 -7.52 21.30
C VAL A 2 2.53 -8.58 21.59
N LEU A 3 3.21 -9.07 20.54
CA LEU A 3 4.33 -10.03 20.69
C LEU A 3 5.51 -9.50 21.51
N GLY A 4 5.63 -8.19 21.66
CA GLY A 4 6.65 -7.56 22.49
C GLY A 4 6.21 -7.28 23.93
N GLY A 5 5.00 -7.72 24.32
CA GLY A 5 4.44 -7.52 25.66
C GLY A 5 3.98 -6.09 25.97
N VAL A 6 3.93 -5.20 24.97
CA VAL A 6 3.57 -3.77 25.16
C VAL A 6 2.04 -3.57 25.24
N ALA A 7 1.27 -4.46 24.63
CA ALA A 7 -0.19 -4.41 24.63
C ALA A 7 -0.76 -5.81 24.81
N SER A 8 -1.89 -5.94 25.53
CA SER A 8 -2.51 -7.24 25.80
C SER A 8 -3.33 -7.76 24.60
N SER A 9 -3.81 -6.86 23.75
CA SER A 9 -4.61 -7.16 22.56
C SER A 9 -4.33 -6.17 21.44
N THR A 10 -4.56 -6.60 20.20
CA THR A 10 -4.53 -5.71 19.02
C THR A 10 -5.60 -4.61 19.10
N ARG A 11 -6.70 -4.83 19.84
CA ARG A 11 -7.79 -3.85 20.02
C ARG A 11 -7.42 -2.65 20.87
N GLU A 12 -6.39 -2.76 21.70
CA GLU A 12 -5.92 -1.69 22.59
C GLU A 12 -4.93 -0.75 21.89
N ILE A 13 -4.50 -1.10 20.69
CA ILE A 13 -3.48 -0.38 19.95
C ILE A 13 -4.14 0.68 19.07
N LYS A 14 -3.84 1.94 19.35
CA LYS A 14 -4.28 3.08 18.53
C LYS A 14 -3.49 3.14 17.22
N HIS A 15 -4.15 3.59 16.15
CA HIS A 15 -3.54 3.79 14.83
C HIS A 15 -2.24 4.62 14.89
N ASP A 16 -2.26 5.77 15.57
CA ASP A 16 -1.08 6.64 15.62
C ASP A 16 0.07 6.02 16.41
N ALA A 17 -0.20 5.12 17.37
CA ALA A 17 0.85 4.44 18.11
C ALA A 17 1.66 3.50 17.21
N VAL A 18 1.01 2.77 16.29
CA VAL A 18 1.73 1.88 15.36
C VAL A 18 2.49 2.64 14.29
N HIS A 19 2.00 3.81 13.87
CA HIS A 19 2.60 4.57 12.78
C HIS A 19 3.67 5.56 13.24
N TYR A 20 3.57 6.12 14.44
CA TYR A 20 4.46 7.18 14.93
C TYR A 20 5.19 6.84 16.24
N GLY A 21 4.87 5.71 16.87
CA GLY A 21 5.45 5.31 18.16
C GLY A 21 6.85 4.70 18.09
N ASN A 22 7.41 4.50 16.89
CA ASN A 22 8.74 3.90 16.67
C ASN A 22 8.98 2.57 17.43
N HIS A 23 7.93 1.75 17.56
CA HIS A 23 7.97 0.48 18.30
C HIS A 23 8.75 -0.64 17.59
N LEU A 24 9.19 -0.44 16.36
CA LEU A 24 9.97 -1.39 15.57
C LEU A 24 11.32 -0.76 15.22
N LYS A 25 12.41 -1.48 15.47
CA LYS A 25 13.75 -1.05 15.07
C LYS A 25 13.98 -1.38 13.60
N ARG A 26 14.29 -0.35 12.81
CA ARG A 26 14.61 -0.48 11.39
C ARG A 26 16.00 -1.08 11.18
N LEU A 27 16.18 -1.77 10.04
CA LEU A 27 17.44 -2.42 9.69
C LEU A 27 18.59 -1.40 9.53
N ASP A 28 18.30 -0.22 8.98
CA ASP A 28 19.23 0.92 8.83
C ASP A 28 19.68 1.54 10.17
N GLY A 29 19.09 1.12 11.30
CA GLY A 29 19.50 1.53 12.64
C GLY A 29 20.56 0.61 13.28
N PHE A 30 21.17 -0.31 12.53
CA PHE A 30 22.24 -1.20 12.99
C PHE A 30 23.56 -0.94 12.23
N ASP A 31 24.69 -1.35 12.81
CA ASP A 31 25.98 -1.35 12.11
C ASP A 31 26.05 -2.47 11.07
N HIS A 32 27.09 -2.48 10.23
CA HIS A 32 27.23 -3.48 9.15
C HIS A 32 27.14 -4.93 9.65
N ARG A 33 27.77 -5.22 10.80
CA ARG A 33 27.71 -6.56 11.41
C ARG A 33 26.30 -6.90 11.89
N GLY A 34 25.62 -5.97 12.55
CA GLY A 34 24.25 -6.14 13.01
C GLY A 34 23.24 -6.28 11.88
N ILE A 35 23.47 -5.63 10.74
CA ILE A 35 22.68 -5.82 9.52
C ILE A 35 22.90 -7.23 8.96
N ALA A 36 24.15 -7.63 8.72
CA ALA A 36 24.49 -8.94 8.17
C ALA A 36 23.92 -10.08 9.01
N GLN A 37 24.13 -10.03 10.33
CA GLN A 37 23.59 -11.04 11.25
C GLN A 37 22.06 -11.21 11.11
N ARG A 38 21.31 -10.11 10.97
CA ARG A 38 19.85 -10.17 10.84
C ARG A 38 19.42 -10.69 9.49
N LEU A 39 20.08 -10.26 8.41
CA LEU A 39 19.82 -10.76 7.07
C LEU A 39 20.08 -12.28 6.97
N GLU A 40 21.09 -12.79 7.67
CA GLU A 40 21.43 -14.22 7.69
C GLU A 40 20.54 -15.06 8.61
N SER A 41 20.12 -14.53 9.77
CA SER A 41 19.51 -15.35 10.83
C SER A 41 18.03 -15.11 11.10
N TYR A 42 17.47 -13.97 10.67
CA TYR A 42 16.06 -13.65 10.96
C TYR A 42 15.14 -14.16 9.86
N THR A 43 13.91 -14.52 10.24
CA THR A 43 12.83 -14.76 9.29
C THR A 43 12.46 -13.45 8.58
N LYS A 44 12.61 -13.44 7.26
CA LYS A 44 12.35 -12.32 6.36
C LYS A 44 10.99 -12.52 5.73
N VAL A 45 10.11 -11.54 5.93
CA VAL A 45 8.70 -11.63 5.55
C VAL A 45 8.34 -10.46 4.65
N LEU A 46 7.62 -10.76 3.57
CA LEU A 46 7.01 -9.78 2.69
C LEU A 46 5.52 -10.07 2.57
N PHE A 47 4.69 -9.04 2.59
CA PHE A 47 3.29 -9.14 2.17
C PHE A 47 3.09 -8.29 0.94
N VAL A 48 2.57 -8.91 -0.12
CA VAL A 48 2.29 -8.24 -1.39
C VAL A 48 0.80 -8.21 -1.66
N ARG A 49 0.39 -7.27 -2.50
CA ARG A 49 -1.00 -7.08 -2.88
C ARG A 49 -1.08 -6.94 -4.39
N GLU A 50 -2.19 -7.39 -4.97
CA GLU A 50 -2.47 -7.21 -6.38
C GLU A 50 -2.29 -5.71 -6.74
N PRO A 51 -1.44 -5.38 -7.73
CA PRO A 51 -0.96 -4.00 -7.90
C PRO A 51 -2.07 -2.96 -8.06
N PHE A 52 -3.13 -3.28 -8.81
CA PHE A 52 -4.27 -2.37 -8.99
C PHE A 52 -5.13 -2.25 -7.74
N GLN A 53 -5.35 -3.34 -6.99
CA GLN A 53 -6.02 -3.28 -5.70
C GLN A 53 -5.24 -2.44 -4.69
N ARG A 54 -3.90 -2.55 -4.67
CA ARG A 54 -3.02 -1.70 -3.86
C ARG A 54 -3.20 -0.23 -4.23
N LEU A 55 -3.20 0.08 -5.52
CA LEU A 55 -3.36 1.44 -6.01
C LEU A 55 -4.72 2.06 -5.65
N VAL A 56 -5.81 1.32 -5.85
CA VAL A 56 -7.15 1.74 -5.45
C VAL A 56 -7.24 1.89 -3.94
N SER A 57 -6.64 0.97 -3.16
CA SER A 57 -6.58 1.11 -1.71
C SER A 57 -5.86 2.38 -1.27
N ALA A 58 -4.75 2.73 -1.91
CA ALA A 58 -4.03 3.97 -1.64
C ALA A 58 -4.90 5.20 -1.98
N PHE A 59 -5.52 5.23 -3.16
CA PHE A 59 -6.40 6.33 -3.55
C PHE A 59 -7.53 6.55 -2.53
N ARG A 60 -8.25 5.48 -2.20
CA ARG A 60 -9.38 5.51 -1.27
C ARG A 60 -8.98 5.98 0.14
N ASP A 61 -7.81 5.55 0.61
CA ASP A 61 -7.30 5.95 1.93
C ASP A 61 -6.80 7.41 1.96
N LYS A 62 -6.18 7.87 0.87
CA LYS A 62 -5.48 9.17 0.85
C LYS A 62 -6.33 10.34 0.35
N PHE A 63 -7.32 10.10 -0.53
CA PHE A 63 -8.03 11.17 -1.24
C PHE A 63 -9.55 11.19 -1.08
N GLU A 64 -10.19 10.11 -0.63
CA GLU A 64 -11.66 10.08 -0.48
C GLU A 64 -12.15 10.63 0.85
N ASN A 65 -11.28 10.69 1.85
CA ASN A 65 -11.59 11.18 3.18
C ASN A 65 -10.70 12.37 3.52
N PRO A 66 -11.13 13.30 4.41
CA PRO A 66 -10.28 14.40 4.85
C PRO A 66 -8.89 13.92 5.30
N ASN A 67 -7.85 14.48 4.68
CA ASN A 67 -6.48 14.09 4.94
C ASN A 67 -5.58 15.33 4.97
N THR A 68 -5.00 15.61 6.14
CA THR A 68 -4.21 16.84 6.40
C THR A 68 -2.84 16.85 5.74
N TYR A 69 -2.34 15.69 5.29
CA TYR A 69 -1.06 15.59 4.60
C TYR A 69 -1.25 15.43 3.08
N TYR A 70 -2.04 14.44 2.67
CA TYR A 70 -2.14 14.08 1.25
C TYR A 70 -2.91 15.11 0.42
N HIS A 71 -3.93 15.77 0.98
CA HIS A 71 -4.64 16.80 0.21
C HIS A 71 -3.75 18.02 -0.05
N PRO A 72 -3.04 18.60 0.94
CA PRO A 72 -2.13 19.70 0.65
C PRO A 72 -0.93 19.32 -0.22
N VAL A 73 -0.28 18.19 0.04
CA VAL A 73 0.98 17.81 -0.62
C VAL A 73 0.75 17.25 -2.02
N PHE A 74 -0.22 16.35 -2.19
CA PHE A 74 -0.49 15.70 -3.47
C PHE A 74 -1.75 16.24 -4.13
N GLY A 75 -2.82 16.45 -3.37
CA GLY A 75 -4.11 16.83 -3.93
C GLY A 75 -4.10 18.18 -4.64
N LYS A 76 -3.48 19.21 -4.05
CA LYS A 76 -3.39 20.53 -4.69
C LYS A 76 -2.59 20.48 -6.00
N PRO A 77 -1.37 19.92 -6.07
CA PRO A 77 -0.64 19.84 -7.33
C PRO A 77 -1.35 18.99 -8.39
N ILE A 78 -1.99 17.88 -8.00
CA ILE A 78 -2.78 17.05 -8.92
C ILE A 78 -3.92 17.87 -9.51
N ILE A 79 -4.75 18.49 -8.67
CA ILE A 79 -5.88 19.29 -9.14
C ILE A 79 -5.39 20.46 -9.99
N SER A 80 -4.35 21.18 -9.55
CA SER A 80 -3.82 22.34 -10.26
C SER A 80 -3.29 21.99 -11.65
N LYS A 81 -2.73 20.79 -11.85
CA LYS A 81 -2.13 20.39 -13.13
C LYS A 81 -3.13 19.73 -14.08
N TYR A 82 -4.02 18.88 -13.56
CA TYR A 82 -4.84 18.01 -14.41
C TYR A 82 -6.31 18.42 -14.52
N ARG A 83 -6.78 19.37 -13.68
CA ARG A 83 -8.18 19.84 -13.71
C ARG A 83 -8.31 21.19 -14.41
N ALA A 84 -8.89 21.19 -15.61
CA ALA A 84 -9.04 22.41 -16.43
C ALA A 84 -9.86 23.52 -15.75
N ASN A 85 -10.94 23.18 -15.05
CA ASN A 85 -11.87 24.14 -14.42
C ASN A 85 -11.96 23.90 -12.90
N ALA A 86 -10.82 23.93 -12.22
CA ALA A 86 -10.79 23.71 -10.77
C ALA A 86 -11.42 24.87 -10.01
N SER A 87 -12.31 24.57 -9.06
CA SER A 87 -12.84 25.60 -8.16
C SER A 87 -11.74 26.13 -7.24
N GLN A 88 -11.88 27.39 -6.81
CA GLN A 88 -10.92 27.99 -5.87
C GLN A 88 -10.82 27.20 -4.57
N ALA A 89 -11.93 26.61 -4.12
CA ALA A 89 -11.96 25.73 -2.95
C ALA A 89 -11.13 24.45 -3.17
N ALA A 90 -11.24 23.81 -4.33
CA ALA A 90 -10.46 22.62 -4.68
C ALA A 90 -8.96 22.94 -4.77
N LEU A 91 -8.58 24.06 -5.39
CA LEU A 91 -7.18 24.50 -5.46
C LEU A 91 -6.62 24.86 -4.08
N ARG A 92 -7.43 25.45 -3.20
CA ARG A 92 -7.01 25.82 -1.85
C ARG A 92 -6.89 24.64 -0.89
N THR A 93 -7.73 23.62 -1.05
CA THR A 93 -7.80 22.49 -0.10
C THR A 93 -7.06 21.26 -0.59
N GLY A 94 -7.01 21.03 -1.91
CA GLY A 94 -6.54 19.79 -2.51
C GLY A 94 -7.53 18.62 -2.38
N ALA A 95 -8.75 18.89 -1.89
CA ALA A 95 -9.76 17.87 -1.68
C ALA A 95 -10.51 17.53 -2.97
N GLY A 96 -11.01 16.30 -3.04
CA GLY A 96 -11.84 15.83 -4.16
C GLY A 96 -11.04 15.54 -5.42
N VAL A 97 -9.79 15.09 -5.30
CA VAL A 97 -9.05 14.47 -6.40
C VAL A 97 -9.86 13.28 -6.91
N THR A 98 -10.07 13.21 -8.22
CA THR A 98 -10.72 12.06 -8.85
C THR A 98 -9.71 10.95 -9.12
N PHE A 99 -10.18 9.70 -9.24
CA PHE A 99 -9.29 8.59 -9.57
C PHE A 99 -8.59 8.80 -10.92
N LYS A 100 -9.30 9.36 -11.91
CA LYS A 100 -8.71 9.67 -13.22
C LYS A 100 -7.57 10.70 -13.12
N GLU A 101 -7.72 11.76 -12.35
CA GLU A 101 -6.65 12.75 -12.13
C GLU A 101 -5.46 12.14 -11.37
N PHE A 102 -5.72 11.26 -10.41
CA PHE A 102 -4.68 10.50 -9.73
C PHE A 102 -3.91 9.57 -10.69
N MET A 103 -4.60 8.92 -11.63
CA MET A 103 -3.95 8.11 -12.66
C MET A 103 -3.17 8.94 -13.67
N GLN A 104 -3.67 10.11 -14.07
CA GLN A 104 -2.93 11.06 -14.89
C GLN A 104 -1.64 11.49 -14.19
N TYR A 105 -1.72 11.81 -12.90
CA TYR A 105 -0.56 12.10 -12.06
C TYR A 105 0.45 10.95 -12.01
N LEU A 106 -0.01 9.73 -11.74
CA LEU A 106 0.87 8.56 -11.59
C LEU A 106 1.55 8.18 -12.90
N LEU A 107 0.91 8.40 -14.04
CA LEU A 107 1.45 8.03 -15.35
C LEU A 107 2.23 9.17 -16.02
N ASP A 108 2.31 10.34 -15.38
CA ASP A 108 3.06 11.49 -15.88
C ASP A 108 4.54 11.40 -15.48
N VAL A 109 5.43 11.35 -16.46
CA VAL A 109 6.89 11.37 -16.21
C VAL A 109 7.38 12.69 -15.62
N HIS A 110 6.59 13.77 -15.77
CA HIS A 110 6.82 15.09 -15.20
C HIS A 110 5.82 15.41 -14.06
N ARG A 111 5.38 14.39 -13.31
CA ARG A 111 4.46 14.55 -12.17
C ARG A 111 4.98 15.61 -11.19
N PRO A 112 4.10 16.46 -10.63
CA PRO A 112 4.50 17.65 -9.89
C PRO A 112 5.06 17.43 -8.48
N VAL A 113 5.02 16.21 -7.92
CA VAL A 113 5.50 15.94 -6.56
C VAL A 113 6.51 14.79 -6.55
N GLY A 114 6.06 13.57 -6.84
CA GLY A 114 6.92 12.38 -6.84
C GLY A 114 6.19 11.09 -6.49
N MET A 115 6.95 10.02 -6.29
CA MET A 115 6.38 8.76 -5.82
C MET A 115 6.14 8.80 -4.31
N ASP A 116 5.13 8.07 -3.86
CA ASP A 116 4.84 7.82 -2.45
C ASP A 116 4.87 6.31 -2.23
N ILE A 117 5.28 5.91 -1.02
CA ILE A 117 5.40 4.50 -0.64
C ILE A 117 4.12 3.67 -0.80
N HIS A 118 2.94 4.28 -0.91
CA HIS A 118 1.67 3.57 -1.08
C HIS A 118 1.36 3.19 -2.54
N TRP A 119 1.97 3.88 -3.51
CA TRP A 119 1.85 3.58 -4.94
C TRP A 119 3.20 3.36 -5.64
N GLU A 120 4.29 3.30 -4.89
CA GLU A 120 5.56 2.76 -5.37
C GLU A 120 5.48 1.25 -5.58
N HIS A 121 6.29 0.78 -6.54
CA HIS A 121 6.45 -0.62 -6.87
C HIS A 121 7.01 -1.42 -5.69
N VAL A 122 6.44 -2.60 -5.46
CA VAL A 122 6.91 -3.48 -4.38
C VAL A 122 8.32 -3.99 -4.68
N ASN A 123 8.65 -4.25 -5.95
CA ASN A 123 9.99 -4.66 -6.33
C ASN A 123 11.07 -3.63 -5.95
N GLN A 124 10.76 -2.33 -5.96
CA GLN A 124 11.66 -1.26 -5.56
C GLN A 124 11.70 -1.12 -4.03
N LEU A 125 10.53 -1.10 -3.39
CA LEU A 125 10.44 -0.93 -1.93
C LEU A 125 11.07 -2.07 -1.14
N CYS A 126 10.95 -3.30 -1.66
CA CYS A 126 11.29 -4.51 -0.92
C CYS A 126 12.47 -5.28 -1.54
N SER A 127 12.91 -4.94 -2.74
CA SER A 127 14.11 -5.54 -3.36
C SER A 127 14.16 -7.08 -3.27
N PRO A 128 13.11 -7.81 -3.68
CA PRO A 128 13.08 -9.28 -3.59
C PRO A 128 14.11 -9.98 -4.49
N CYS A 129 14.79 -9.26 -5.39
CA CYS A 129 15.95 -9.78 -6.12
C CYS A 129 17.25 -9.75 -5.31
N LEU A 130 17.30 -8.98 -4.22
CA LEU A 130 18.47 -8.83 -3.34
C LEU A 130 18.27 -9.51 -1.98
N LEU A 131 17.02 -9.75 -1.59
CA LEU A 131 16.65 -10.32 -0.31
C LEU A 131 15.92 -11.65 -0.50
N ASP A 132 16.45 -12.71 0.12
CA ASP A 132 15.81 -14.01 0.16
C ASP A 132 14.70 -14.01 1.23
N TYR A 133 13.47 -13.76 0.81
CA TYR A 133 12.32 -13.80 1.71
C TYR A 133 11.94 -15.24 2.07
N ASP A 134 11.83 -15.53 3.37
CA ASP A 134 11.40 -16.84 3.88
C ASP A 134 9.89 -17.04 3.72
N PHE A 135 9.13 -15.94 3.61
CA PHE A 135 7.68 -15.97 3.42
C PHE A 135 7.22 -14.75 2.62
N ILE A 136 6.43 -15.00 1.57
CA ILE A 136 5.76 -13.96 0.78
C ILE A 136 4.25 -14.20 0.83
N GLY A 137 3.56 -13.45 1.69
CA GLY A 137 2.10 -13.55 1.86
C GLY A 137 1.32 -12.63 0.93
N LYS A 138 0.04 -12.95 0.74
CA LYS A 138 -0.89 -12.20 -0.14
C LYS A 138 -1.90 -11.41 0.68
N PHE A 139 -2.12 -10.14 0.32
CA PHE A 139 -3.11 -9.29 0.99
C PHE A 139 -4.55 -9.75 0.71
N GLU A 140 -4.77 -10.44 -0.41
CA GLU A 140 -6.06 -10.99 -0.78
C GLU A 140 -6.59 -11.99 0.26
N THR A 141 -5.69 -12.69 0.95
CA THR A 141 -5.95 -13.71 1.97
C THR A 141 -5.22 -13.38 3.29
N ILE A 142 -5.03 -12.08 3.58
CA ILE A 142 -4.12 -11.62 4.65
C ILE A 142 -4.38 -12.24 6.02
N GLU A 143 -5.64 -12.49 6.38
CA GLU A 143 -5.97 -13.09 7.67
C GLU A 143 -5.42 -14.52 7.79
N GLU A 144 -5.60 -15.33 6.74
CA GLU A 144 -5.10 -16.70 6.67
C GLU A 144 -3.56 -16.72 6.62
N GLU A 145 -2.98 -15.90 5.74
CA GLU A 145 -1.53 -15.78 5.53
C GLU A 145 -0.80 -15.31 6.81
N ALA A 146 -1.33 -14.29 7.49
CA ALA A 146 -0.74 -13.77 8.72
C ALA A 146 -0.93 -14.73 9.90
N ASN A 147 -2.07 -15.41 10.00
CA ASN A 147 -2.28 -16.43 11.03
C ASN A 147 -1.34 -17.64 10.83
N PHE A 148 -1.13 -18.06 9.59
CA PHE A 148 -0.15 -19.10 9.26
C PHE A 148 1.27 -18.68 9.69
N LEU A 149 1.67 -17.45 9.35
CA LEU A 149 2.98 -16.91 9.74
C LEU A 149 3.14 -16.82 11.27
N LEU A 150 2.11 -16.37 12.00
CA LEU A 150 2.12 -16.34 13.47
C LEU A 150 2.35 -17.74 14.05
N GLN A 151 1.64 -18.75 13.55
CA GLN A 151 1.84 -20.13 13.98
C GLN A 151 3.26 -20.63 13.66
N ARG A 152 3.76 -20.34 12.45
CA ARG A 152 5.08 -20.77 12.00
C ARG A 152 6.24 -20.16 12.80
N THR A 153 6.05 -18.95 13.29
CA THR A 153 7.04 -18.21 14.11
C THR A 153 6.94 -18.53 15.61
N GLY A 154 6.04 -19.42 16.01
CA GLY A 154 5.86 -19.80 17.42
C GLY A 154 5.14 -18.75 18.26
N ALA A 155 4.35 -17.87 17.64
CA ALA A 155 3.51 -16.93 18.37
C ALA A 155 2.50 -17.67 19.30
N PRO A 156 2.05 -17.02 20.39
CA PRO A 156 1.03 -17.60 21.27
C PRO A 156 -0.23 -18.05 20.50
N ARG A 157 -0.74 -19.25 20.80
CA ARG A 157 -1.89 -19.84 20.06
C ARG A 157 -3.18 -19.02 20.12
N ASN A 158 -3.32 -18.17 21.13
CA ASN A 158 -4.46 -17.26 21.31
C ASN A 158 -4.28 -15.92 20.59
N LEU A 159 -3.14 -15.68 19.93
CA LEU A 159 -2.91 -14.50 19.12
C LEU A 159 -3.26 -14.77 17.66
N THR A 160 -4.19 -13.99 17.12
CA THR A 160 -4.58 -14.03 15.71
C THR A 160 -4.44 -12.66 15.06
N PHE A 161 -4.36 -12.66 13.73
CA PHE A 161 -4.40 -11.44 12.93
C PHE A 161 -5.73 -10.70 13.17
N PRO A 162 -5.71 -9.38 13.40
CA PRO A 162 -6.93 -8.62 13.64
C PRO A 162 -7.79 -8.54 12.37
N SER A 163 -9.05 -8.95 12.48
CA SER A 163 -10.02 -8.84 11.38
C SER A 163 -10.61 -7.43 11.22
N PHE A 164 -10.48 -6.58 12.24
CA PHE A 164 -11.02 -5.22 12.21
C PHE A 164 -10.22 -4.29 11.28
N LYS A 165 -10.89 -3.24 10.81
CA LYS A 165 -10.26 -2.16 10.04
C LYS A 165 -10.07 -0.98 10.98
N ASP A 166 -8.83 -0.58 11.19
CA ASP A 166 -8.48 0.50 12.11
C ASP A 166 -8.86 1.88 11.54
N ARG A 167 -8.51 2.12 10.27
CA ARG A 167 -8.73 3.40 9.59
C ARG A 167 -9.96 3.31 8.68
N HIS A 168 -10.88 4.27 8.81
CA HIS A 168 -12.17 4.28 8.11
C HIS A 168 -12.94 2.94 8.27
N PRO A 169 -13.29 2.55 9.51
CA PRO A 169 -13.82 1.21 9.83
C PRO A 169 -15.13 0.87 9.10
N GLN A 170 -15.94 1.87 8.78
CA GLN A 170 -17.22 1.69 8.08
C GLN A 170 -17.06 1.50 6.56
N ALA A 171 -15.88 1.78 6.00
CA ALA A 171 -15.67 1.66 4.56
C ALA A 171 -15.27 0.23 4.17
N GLU A 172 -15.97 -0.33 3.17
CA GLU A 172 -15.68 -1.65 2.60
C GLU A 172 -14.20 -1.78 2.22
N ARG A 173 -13.59 -2.92 2.57
CA ARG A 173 -12.20 -3.21 2.18
C ARG A 173 -12.09 -3.23 0.66
N THR A 174 -11.03 -2.63 0.13
CA THR A 174 -10.77 -2.69 -1.32
C THR A 174 -10.67 -4.15 -1.74
N SER A 175 -11.45 -4.51 -2.76
CA SER A 175 -11.55 -5.86 -3.32
C SER A 175 -11.31 -5.80 -4.82
N ALA A 176 -11.20 -6.96 -5.48
CA ALA A 176 -11.15 -7.05 -6.93
C ALA A 176 -12.35 -6.34 -7.59
N ARG A 177 -13.57 -6.54 -7.06
CA ARG A 177 -14.80 -5.89 -7.55
C ARG A 177 -14.71 -4.37 -7.49
N ILE A 178 -14.31 -3.82 -6.35
CA ILE A 178 -14.16 -2.37 -6.20
C ILE A 178 -13.09 -1.87 -7.18
N THR A 179 -11.96 -2.56 -7.27
CA THR A 179 -10.86 -2.19 -8.17
C THR A 179 -11.31 -2.12 -9.63
N GLN A 180 -12.11 -3.07 -10.08
CA GLN A 180 -12.74 -3.05 -11.41
C GLN A 180 -13.57 -1.78 -11.64
N GLN A 181 -14.33 -1.33 -10.64
CA GLN A 181 -15.16 -0.12 -10.75
C GLN A 181 -14.32 1.16 -10.90
N TYR A 182 -13.18 1.27 -10.22
CA TYR A 182 -12.29 2.43 -10.39
C TYR A 182 -11.62 2.44 -11.77
N PHE A 183 -11.07 1.31 -12.19
CA PHE A 183 -10.38 1.19 -13.47
C PHE A 183 -11.33 1.15 -14.68
N ALA A 184 -12.63 0.93 -14.47
CA ALA A 184 -13.66 1.14 -15.49
C ALA A 184 -13.85 2.63 -15.88
N GLN A 185 -13.39 3.57 -15.04
CA GLN A 185 -13.40 5.01 -15.35
C GLN A 185 -12.31 5.40 -16.37
N LEU A 186 -11.34 4.50 -16.60
CA LEU A 186 -10.23 4.70 -17.53
C LEU A 186 -10.57 4.05 -18.88
N ASN A 187 -9.93 4.53 -19.95
CA ASN A 187 -9.96 3.83 -21.24
C ASN A 187 -8.93 2.69 -21.29
N ALA A 188 -8.99 1.86 -22.34
CA ALA A 188 -8.08 0.72 -22.49
C ALA A 188 -6.60 1.11 -22.51
N SER A 189 -6.25 2.22 -23.17
CA SER A 189 -4.87 2.71 -23.22
C SER A 189 -4.38 3.19 -21.84
N GLU A 190 -5.24 3.87 -21.07
CA GLU A 190 -4.93 4.26 -19.69
C GLU A 190 -4.74 3.02 -18.78
N ARG A 191 -5.57 2.00 -18.93
CA ARG A 191 -5.40 0.71 -18.22
C ARG A 191 -4.12 0.00 -18.62
N GLN A 192 -3.80 -0.07 -19.91
CA GLN A 192 -2.56 -0.68 -20.39
C GLN A 192 -1.34 0.03 -19.81
N ARG A 193 -1.28 1.37 -19.88
CA ARG A 193 -0.16 2.12 -19.29
C ARG A 193 -0.02 1.91 -17.79
N ALA A 194 -1.13 1.79 -17.06
CA ALA A 194 -1.09 1.46 -15.64
C ALA A 194 -0.57 0.03 -15.40
N TYR A 195 -0.96 -0.93 -16.23
CA TYR A 195 -0.46 -2.30 -16.15
C TYR A 195 1.04 -2.35 -16.46
N ASP A 196 1.47 -1.70 -17.54
CA ASP A 196 2.88 -1.59 -17.94
C ASP A 196 3.73 -0.96 -16.83
N PHE A 197 3.20 0.08 -16.18
CA PHE A 197 3.84 0.73 -15.02
C PHE A 197 4.15 -0.30 -13.93
N TYR A 198 3.18 -1.14 -13.56
CA TYR A 198 3.35 -2.18 -12.53
C TYR A 198 3.75 -3.56 -13.06
N TYR A 199 4.14 -3.70 -14.32
CA TYR A 199 4.31 -5.00 -14.99
C TYR A 199 5.27 -5.93 -14.23
N MET A 200 6.37 -5.37 -13.73
CA MET A 200 7.35 -6.15 -12.98
C MET A 200 6.80 -6.71 -11.68
N ASP A 201 5.91 -6.00 -10.97
CA ASP A 201 5.27 -6.53 -9.76
C ASP A 201 4.28 -7.65 -10.12
N TYR A 202 3.56 -7.53 -11.24
CA TYR A 202 2.71 -8.62 -11.74
C TYR A 202 3.51 -9.89 -12.02
N LEU A 203 4.61 -9.75 -12.77
CA LEU A 203 5.48 -10.87 -13.14
C LEU A 203 6.13 -11.51 -11.91
N MET A 204 6.76 -10.68 -11.07
CA MET A 204 7.55 -11.11 -9.92
C MET A 204 6.73 -11.83 -8.86
N PHE A 205 5.48 -11.41 -8.64
CA PHE A 205 4.61 -12.00 -7.63
C PHE A 205 3.53 -12.91 -8.23
N ASN A 206 3.67 -13.30 -9.50
CA ASN A 206 2.78 -14.23 -10.21
C ASN A 206 1.30 -13.84 -10.11
N TYR A 207 1.00 -12.56 -10.35
CA TYR A 207 -0.38 -12.07 -10.41
C TYR A 207 -0.92 -12.18 -11.84
N SER A 208 -2.16 -12.66 -11.96
CA SER A 208 -2.89 -12.66 -13.22
C SER A 208 -3.22 -11.24 -13.67
N LYS A 209 -3.34 -11.03 -14.99
CA LYS A 209 -3.82 -9.78 -15.56
C LYS A 209 -5.21 -9.43 -15.01
N PRO A 210 -5.43 -8.22 -14.49
CA PRO A 210 -6.69 -7.84 -13.87
C PRO A 210 -7.81 -7.54 -14.88
N PHE A 211 -7.47 -7.31 -16.15
CA PHE A 211 -8.44 -7.07 -17.22
C PHE A 211 -8.10 -7.86 -18.48
N LYS A 212 -9.14 -8.18 -19.27
CA LYS A 212 -9.00 -8.96 -20.52
C LYS A 212 -8.40 -8.16 -21.67
N ASP A 213 -8.47 -6.83 -21.62
CA ASP A 213 -7.97 -5.92 -22.64
C ASP A 213 -6.49 -5.51 -22.43
N LEU A 214 -5.78 -6.21 -21.54
CA LEU A 214 -4.36 -5.99 -21.26
C LEU A 214 -3.46 -6.94 -22.05
N TYR A 215 -2.46 -6.38 -22.73
CA TYR A 215 -1.49 -7.08 -23.57
C TYR A 215 -0.18 -7.34 -22.84
#